data_AF-A0A970UX17-F1
#
_entry.id   AF-A0A970UX17-F1
#
_cell.length_a   1.000
_cell.length_b   1.000
_cell.length_c   1.000
_cell.angle_alpha   90.00
_cell.angle_beta   90.00
_cell.angle_gamma   90.00
#
_symmetry.space_group_name_H-M   'P 1'
#
loop_
_entity.id
_entity.type
_entity.pdbx_description
1 polymer ?
#
loop_
_entity_poly.entity_id
_entity_poly.type
_entity_poly.pdbx_seq_one_letter_code
_entity_poly.pdbx_strand_id
1 'polypeptide(L)'
;MEDTTQQIETAIRNIAESWGYTISDLYSSKKSNELVFLRLAIVDVLRRNGYTFREIGWMINRDRTAAQRNKERADDLVATGDILFLKVRKMVEHHLSFLKQEEVHI
;
A
#
# COMPACT_ATOMS: atom_id res chain seq x y z
N MET A 1 -10.02 -5.99 14.41
CA MET A 1 -8.70 -5.34 14.29
C MET A 1 -7.58 -6.33 13.98
N GLU A 2 -7.40 -7.41 14.77
CA GLU A 2 -6.34 -8.40 14.52
C GLU A 2 -6.56 -9.17 13.19
N ASP A 3 -7.80 -9.56 12.90
CA ASP A 3 -8.19 -10.24 11.65
C ASP A 3 -7.95 -9.37 10.40
N THR A 4 -8.43 -8.12 10.39
CA THR A 4 -8.22 -7.18 9.28
C THR A 4 -6.73 -6.89 9.04
N THR A 5 -5.91 -6.82 10.10
CA THR A 5 -4.46 -6.57 9.97
C THR A 5 -3.76 -7.77 9.31
N GLN A 6 -4.14 -8.99 9.68
CA GLN A 6 -3.62 -10.21 9.08
C GLN A 6 -4.08 -10.37 7.62
N GLN A 7 -5.30 -9.95 7.30
CA GLN A 7 -5.80 -9.90 5.92
C GLN A 7 -5.02 -8.88 5.07
N ILE A 8 -4.71 -7.70 5.62
CA ILE A 8 -3.87 -6.70 4.94
C ILE A 8 -2.46 -7.26 4.70
N GLU A 9 -1.84 -7.89 5.69
CA GLU A 9 -0.51 -8.47 5.50
C GLU A 9 -0.51 -9.57 4.43
N THR A 10 -1.51 -10.45 4.45
CA THR A 10 -1.72 -11.47 3.43
C THR A 10 -1.89 -10.85 2.04
N ALA A 11 -2.69 -9.79 1.92
CA ALA A 11 -2.89 -9.10 0.66
C ALA A 11 -1.59 -8.44 0.14
N ILE A 12 -0.83 -7.79 1.02
CA ILE A 12 0.48 -7.18 0.68
C ILE A 12 1.48 -8.26 0.24
N ARG A 13 1.47 -9.43 0.88
CA ARG A 13 2.29 -10.58 0.48
C ARG A 13 1.95 -11.05 -0.92
N ASN A 14 0.67 -11.27 -1.21
CA ASN A 14 0.20 -11.70 -2.53
C ASN A 14 0.54 -10.67 -3.63
N ILE A 15 0.43 -9.37 -3.31
CA ILE A 15 0.87 -8.29 -4.20
C ILE A 15 2.36 -8.44 -4.53
N ALA A 16 3.23 -8.63 -3.52
CA ALA A 16 4.67 -8.80 -3.74
C ALA A 16 4.97 -10.02 -4.64
N GLU A 17 4.37 -11.16 -4.32
CA GLU A 17 4.59 -12.44 -5.01
C GLU A 17 4.15 -12.37 -6.47
N SER A 18 3.02 -11.71 -6.75
CA SER A 18 2.54 -11.53 -8.14
C SER A 18 3.48 -10.71 -9.02
N TRP A 19 4.42 -9.95 -8.42
CA TRP A 19 5.46 -9.18 -9.10
C TRP A 19 6.85 -9.83 -9.01
N GLY A 20 6.94 -11.08 -8.53
CA GLY A 20 8.20 -11.80 -8.37
C GLY A 20 9.07 -11.28 -7.22
N TYR A 21 8.48 -10.57 -6.27
CA TYR A 21 9.15 -10.05 -5.08
C TYR A 21 8.69 -10.77 -3.82
N THR A 22 9.47 -10.66 -2.76
CA THR A 22 9.06 -11.08 -1.42
C THR A 22 8.47 -9.90 -0.64
N ILE A 23 7.69 -10.18 0.40
CA ILE A 23 7.24 -9.13 1.34
C ILE A 23 8.43 -8.40 1.98
N SER A 24 9.54 -9.11 2.23
CA SER A 24 10.79 -8.54 2.70
C SER A 24 11.40 -7.55 1.71
N ASP A 25 11.23 -7.76 0.40
CA ASP A 25 11.66 -6.79 -0.61
C ASP A 25 10.85 -5.50 -0.52
N LEU A 26 9.53 -5.59 -0.34
CA LEU A 26 8.67 -4.43 -0.06
C LEU A 26 9.07 -3.73 1.24
N TYR A 27 9.54 -4.45 2.26
CA TYR A 27 9.99 -3.85 3.51
C TYR A 27 11.47 -3.47 3.52
N SER A 28 12.20 -3.71 2.43
CA SER A 28 13.62 -3.35 2.30
C SER A 28 13.83 -1.94 1.75
N SER A 29 15.06 -1.44 1.83
CA SER A 29 15.47 -0.19 1.19
C SER A 29 15.72 -0.31 -0.32
N LYS A 30 15.45 -1.47 -0.94
CA LYS A 30 15.62 -1.68 -2.40
C LYS A 30 14.81 -0.67 -3.20
N LYS A 31 15.41 -0.05 -4.21
CA LYS A 31 14.85 1.09 -4.96
C LYS A 31 14.55 0.78 -6.43
N SER A 32 14.14 -0.45 -6.79
CA SER A 32 13.59 -0.66 -8.13
C SER A 32 12.33 0.20 -8.29
N ASN A 33 12.11 0.76 -9.48
CA ASN A 33 10.98 1.66 -9.73
C ASN A 33 9.65 0.99 -9.38
N GLU A 34 9.51 -0.30 -9.71
CA GLU A 34 8.34 -1.12 -9.40
C GLU A 34 8.12 -1.29 -7.90
N LEU A 35 9.15 -1.65 -7.13
CA LEU A 35 9.04 -1.79 -5.67
C LEU A 35 8.70 -0.45 -5.01
N VAL A 36 9.25 0.65 -5.51
CA VAL A 36 8.89 1.98 -5.03
C VAL A 36 7.41 2.24 -5.32
N PHE A 37 6.95 2.03 -6.55
CA PHE A 37 5.55 2.27 -6.92
C PHE A 37 4.58 1.38 -6.13
N LEU A 38 4.92 0.13 -5.89
CA LEU A 38 4.12 -0.78 -5.04
C LEU A 38 3.99 -0.24 -3.62
N ARG A 39 5.08 0.19 -2.98
CA ARG A 39 5.03 0.78 -1.62
C ARG A 39 4.20 2.05 -1.58
N LEU A 40 4.40 2.95 -2.56
CA LEU A 40 3.64 4.20 -2.67
C LEU A 40 2.14 3.91 -2.84
N ALA A 41 1.79 2.96 -3.69
CA ALA A 41 0.41 2.55 -3.93
C ALA A 41 -0.25 1.90 -2.70
N ILE A 42 0.45 1.00 -1.98
CA ILE A 42 -0.04 0.40 -0.73
C ILE A 42 -0.34 1.49 0.30
N VAL A 43 0.58 2.43 0.50
CA VAL A 43 0.39 3.54 1.42
C VAL A 43 -0.78 4.43 1.01
N ASP A 44 -0.92 4.75 -0.28
CA ASP A 44 -2.04 5.56 -0.80
C ASP A 44 -3.39 4.88 -0.52
N VAL A 45 -3.50 3.59 -0.86
CA VAL A 45 -4.75 2.82 -0.69
C VAL A 45 -5.11 2.69 0.77
N LEU A 46 -4.17 2.32 1.65
CA LEU A 46 -4.45 2.22 3.09
C LEU A 46 -4.85 3.59 3.66
N ARG A 47 -4.17 4.68 3.29
CA ARG A 47 -4.52 6.01 3.79
C ARG A 47 -5.92 6.44 3.35
N ARG A 48 -6.33 6.11 2.13
CA ARG A 48 -7.68 6.38 1.59
C ARG A 48 -8.78 5.54 2.25
N ASN A 49 -8.43 4.42 2.88
CA ASN A 49 -9.34 3.60 3.69
C ASN A 49 -9.25 3.93 5.19
N GLY A 50 -8.83 5.15 5.55
CA GLY A 50 -8.95 5.66 6.93
C GLY A 50 -7.76 5.37 7.86
N TYR A 51 -6.84 4.46 7.51
CA TYR A 51 -5.69 4.14 8.36
C TYR A 51 -4.76 5.34 8.57
N THR A 52 -4.26 5.49 9.80
CA THR A 52 -3.29 6.52 10.17
C THR A 52 -1.88 6.16 9.68
N PHE A 53 -0.99 7.15 9.53
CA PHE A 53 0.40 6.89 9.16
C PHE A 53 1.14 6.00 10.16
N ARG A 54 0.71 6.00 11.42
CA ARG A 54 1.28 5.13 12.45
C ARG A 54 0.91 3.68 12.19
N GLU A 55 -0.37 3.40 11.97
CA GLU A 55 -0.87 2.04 11.67
C GLU A 55 -0.27 1.52 10.37
N ILE A 56 -0.27 2.34 9.32
CA ILE A 56 0.34 1.98 8.04
C ILE A 56 1.81 1.64 8.23
N GLY A 57 2.58 2.50 8.93
CA GLY A 57 3.99 2.24 9.23
C GLY A 57 4.19 0.88 9.90
N TRP A 58 3.38 0.57 10.92
CA TRP A 58 3.43 -0.73 11.59
C TRP A 58 3.13 -1.89 10.64
N MET A 59 2.09 -1.79 9.82
CA MET A 59 1.70 -2.82 8.85
C MET A 59 2.79 -3.12 7.81
N ILE A 60 3.54 -2.10 7.39
CA ILE A 60 4.60 -2.25 6.37
C ILE A 60 6.02 -2.26 6.94
N ASN A 61 6.16 -2.49 8.25
CA ASN A 61 7.44 -2.49 8.98
C ASN A 61 8.32 -1.24 8.68
N ARG A 62 7.71 -0.06 8.84
CA ARG A 62 8.30 1.26 8.63
C ARG A 62 7.90 2.24 9.73
N ASP A 63 8.68 3.31 9.86
CA ASP A 63 8.29 4.41 10.72
C ASP A 63 7.15 5.24 10.12
N ARG A 64 6.42 5.98 10.97
CA ARG A 64 5.33 6.84 10.52
C ARG A 64 5.78 7.88 9.48
N THR A 65 7.05 8.31 9.58
CA THR A 65 7.62 9.36 8.72
C THR A 65 7.87 8.83 7.31
N ALA A 66 8.34 7.59 7.15
CA ALA A 66 8.40 6.96 5.84
C ALA A 66 7.01 6.76 5.24
N ALA A 67 6.01 6.35 6.03
CA ALA A 67 4.64 6.25 5.54
C ALA A 67 4.11 7.61 5.05
N GLN A 68 4.36 8.69 5.80
CA GLN A 68 3.97 10.04 5.40
C GLN A 68 4.66 10.48 4.09
N ARG A 69 5.99 10.34 3.98
CA ARG A 69 6.74 10.70 2.76
C ARG A 69 6.31 9.89 1.55
N ASN A 70 5.99 8.60 1.75
CA ASN A 70 5.45 7.76 0.69
C ASN A 70 4.08 8.25 0.22
N LYS A 71 3.23 8.72 1.15
CA LYS A 71 1.92 9.29 0.78
C LYS A 71 2.08 10.59 -0.01
N GLU A 72 2.93 11.50 0.43
CA GLU A 72 3.21 12.77 -0.26
C GLU A 72 3.68 12.50 -1.70
N ARG A 73 4.63 11.58 -1.88
CA ARG A 73 5.09 11.18 -3.21
C ARG A 73 4.03 10.48 -4.05
N ALA A 74 3.14 9.70 -3.43
CA ALA A 74 2.01 9.10 -4.13
C ALA A 74 1.02 10.18 -4.61
N ASP A 75 0.74 11.20 -3.80
CA ASP A 75 -0.10 12.34 -4.20
C ASP A 75 0.47 13.08 -5.40
N ASP A 76 1.78 13.33 -5.42
CA ASP A 76 2.45 13.96 -6.57
C ASP A 76 2.27 13.13 -7.86
N LEU A 77 2.41 11.80 -7.77
CA LEU A 77 2.22 10.90 -8.92
C LEU A 77 0.77 10.86 -9.40
N VAL A 78 -0.21 10.98 -8.49
CA VAL A 78 -1.62 11.09 -8.84
C VAL A 78 -1.90 12.42 -9.52
N ALA A 79 -1.40 13.53 -8.95
CA ALA A 79 -1.61 14.87 -9.48
C ALA A 79 -1.00 15.06 -10.88
N THR A 80 0.14 14.42 -11.12
CA THR A 80 0.82 14.44 -12.43
C THR A 80 0.25 13.42 -13.44
N GLY A 81 -0.65 12.53 -13.00
CA GLY A 81 -1.28 11.55 -13.88
C GLY A 81 -0.33 10.45 -14.37
N ASP A 82 0.67 10.08 -13.57
CA ASP A 82 1.64 9.04 -13.96
C ASP A 82 0.93 7.70 -14.26
N ILE A 83 0.91 7.32 -15.54
CA ILE A 83 0.13 6.18 -16.03
C ILE A 83 0.58 4.87 -15.40
N LEU A 84 1.90 4.70 -15.18
CA LEU A 84 2.44 3.47 -14.62
C LEU A 84 2.05 3.35 -13.15
N PHE A 85 2.20 4.43 -12.39
CA PHE A 85 1.76 4.47 -10.99
C PHE A 85 0.25 4.23 -10.86
N LEU A 86 -0.58 4.88 -11.68
CA LEU A 86 -2.03 4.71 -11.64
C LEU A 86 -2.47 3.27 -11.92
N LYS A 87 -1.78 2.57 -12.83
CA LYS A 87 -2.01 1.13 -13.09
C LYS A 87 -1.66 0.29 -11.87
N VAL A 88 -0.51 0.54 -11.24
CA VAL A 88 -0.09 -0.16 -10.02
C VAL A 88 -1.09 0.09 -8.89
N ARG A 89 -1.51 1.34 -8.69
CA ARG A 89 -2.50 1.71 -7.66
C ARG A 89 -3.80 0.95 -7.85
N LYS A 90 -4.35 0.90 -9.06
CA LYS A 90 -5.61 0.17 -9.34
C LYS A 90 -5.49 -1.33 -9.02
N MET A 91 -4.33 -1.92 -9.29
CA MET A 91 -4.06 -3.32 -8.93
C MET A 91 -3.99 -3.53 -7.41
N VAL A 92 -3.36 -2.61 -6.68
CA VAL A 92 -3.33 -2.66 -5.20
C VAL A 92 -4.74 -2.46 -4.62
N GLU A 93 -5.52 -1.53 -5.17
CA GLU A 93 -6.93 -1.32 -4.78
C GLU A 93 -7.77 -2.59 -4.97
N HIS A 94 -7.50 -3.39 -6.00
CA HIS A 94 -8.19 -4.66 -6.22
C HIS A 94 -7.87 -5.68 -5.12
N HIS A 95 -6.59 -5.85 -4.78
CA HIS A 95 -6.16 -6.77 -3.72
C HIS A 95 -6.64 -6.35 -2.34
N LEU A 96 -6.79 -5.05 -2.09
CA LEU A 96 -7.28 -4.48 -0.83
C LEU A 96 -8.77 -4.09 -0.89
N SER A 97 -9.53 -4.64 -1.84
CA SER A 97 -10.94 -4.26 -2.05
C SER A 97 -11.86 -4.62 -0.88
N PHE A 98 -11.49 -5.61 -0.06
CA PHE A 98 -12.21 -5.99 1.15
C PHE A 98 -12.30 -4.85 2.17
N LEU A 99 -11.35 -3.91 2.16
CA LEU A 99 -11.37 -2.73 3.05
C LEU A 99 -12.59 -1.81 2.80
N LYS A 100 -13.16 -1.84 1.59
CA LYS A 100 -14.37 -1.05 1.26
C LYS A 100 -15.67 -1.74 1.68
N GLN A 101 -15.63 -3.05 1.95
CA GLN A 101 -16.83 -3.83 2.27
C GLN A 101 -17.26 -3.66 3.73
N GLU A 102 -16.37 -3.18 4.61
CA GLU A 102 -16.67 -2.92 6.02
C GLU A 102 -17.57 -1.68 6.26
N GLU A 103 -17.84 -0.84 5.23
CA GLU A 103 -18.75 0.32 5.36
C GLU A 103 -20.25 -0.03 5.17
N VAL A 104 -20.63 -1.28 4.83
CA VAL A 104 -22.02 -1.65 4.45
C VAL A 104 -22.76 -2.46 5.53
N HIS A 105 -22.42 -2.28 6.81
CA HIS A 105 -23.20 -2.85 7.91
C HIS A 105 -23.81 -1.74 8.79
N ILE A 106 -24.93 -1.18 8.30
CA ILE A 106 -25.93 -0.44 9.10
C ILE A 106 -27.29 -1.06 8.82
#